data_AF-A0A2U8XDF2-F1
#
_entry.id   AF-A0A2U8XDF2-F1
#
_cell.length_a   1.000
_cell.length_b   1.000
_cell.length_c   1.000
_cell.angle_alpha   90.00
_cell.angle_beta   90.00
_cell.angle_gamma   90.00
#
_symmetry.space_group_name_H-M   'P 1'
#
loop_
_entity.id
_entity.type
_entity.pdbx_description
1 polymer ?
#
loop_
_entity_poly.entity_id
_entity_poly.type
_entity_poly.pdbx_seq_one_letter_code
_entity_poly.pdbx_strand_id
1 'polypeptide(L)' 'MTARADLLLQIRERIRSWDLSQEQAAARLHLTCPRLDDLMRGKLDTFSLDARVNIATAAGFVLRIHPEDAA' A
#
# COMPACT_ATOMS: atom_id res chain seq x y z
N MET A 1 -1.48 -0.07 -18.01
CA MET A 1 -1.28 -0.19 -16.55
C MET A 1 -2.32 0.68 -15.87
N THR A 2 -3.02 0.17 -14.86
CA THR A 2 -4.03 0.96 -14.13
C THR A 2 -3.34 1.67 -12.97
N ALA A 3 -3.77 2.90 -12.64
CA ALA A 3 -3.22 3.66 -11.50
C ALA A 3 -3.21 2.87 -10.19
N ARG A 4 -4.15 1.92 -10.03
CA ARG A 4 -4.20 0.98 -8.92
C ARG A 4 -2.98 0.07 -8.89
N ALA A 5 -2.63 -0.60 -10.00
CA ALA A 5 -1.51 -1.54 -10.07
C ALA A 5 -0.16 -0.86 -9.75
N ASP A 6 0.05 0.35 -10.24
CA ASP A 6 1.32 1.07 -10.14
C ASP A 6 1.63 1.53 -8.72
N LEU A 7 0.61 2.04 -8.00
CA LEU A 7 0.74 2.43 -6.60
C LEU A 7 1.22 1.25 -5.74
N LEU A 8 0.75 0.04 -6.04
CA LEU A 8 1.00 -1.15 -5.23
C LEU A 8 2.39 -1.71 -5.45
N LEU A 9 2.84 -1.69 -6.70
CA LEU A 9 4.21 -2.03 -7.02
C LEU A 9 5.15 -1.12 -6.23
N GLN A 10 4.91 0.19 -6.27
CA GLN A 10 5.72 1.15 -5.52
C GLN A 10 5.68 0.91 -4.00
N ILE A 11 4.51 0.65 -3.42
CA ILE A 11 4.40 0.32 -1.99
C ILE A 11 5.20 -0.94 -1.65
N ARG A 12 5.08 -2.01 -2.44
CA ARG A 12 5.79 -3.27 -2.20
C ARG A 12 7.30 -3.12 -2.34
N GLU A 13 7.77 -2.40 -3.36
CA GLU A 13 9.19 -2.10 -3.52
C GLU A 13 9.72 -1.25 -2.36
N ARG A 14 8.94 -0.26 -1.89
CA ARG A 14 9.28 0.53 -0.71
C ARG A 14 9.40 -0.33 0.53
N ILE A 15 8.46 -1.25 0.76
CA ILE A 15 8.51 -2.17 1.90
C ILE A 15 9.75 -3.06 1.82
N ARG A 16 10.07 -3.61 0.64
CA ARG A 16 11.28 -4.42 0.42
C ARG A 16 12.57 -3.64 0.67
N SER A 17 12.59 -2.35 0.33
CA SER A 17 13.76 -1.49 0.53
C SER A 17 14.11 -1.22 2.00
N TRP A 18 13.20 -1.51 2.94
CA TRP A 18 13.44 -1.26 4.35
C TRP A 18 14.32 -2.32 5.03
N ASP A 19 14.49 -3.49 4.41
CA ASP A 19 15.23 -4.62 4.99
C ASP A 19 14.78 -4.97 6.42
N LEU A 20 13.46 -4.88 6.66
CA LEU A 20 12.82 -5.15 7.93
C LEU A 20 12.17 -6.53 7.93
N SER A 21 12.05 -7.12 9.11
CA SER A 21 11.19 -8.29 9.29
C SER A 21 9.73 -7.92 8.98
N GLN A 22 8.91 -8.93 8.68
CA GLN A 22 7.49 -8.73 8.42
C GLN A 22 6.78 -8.08 9.62
N GLU A 23 7.17 -8.40 10.85
CA GLU A 23 6.62 -7.80 12.07
C GLU A 23 6.98 -6.32 12.18
N GLN A 24 8.23 -5.97 11.91
CA GLN A 24 8.71 -4.59 11.95
C GLN A 24 8.07 -3.74 10.85
N ALA A 25 7.97 -4.27 9.63
CA ALA A 25 7.30 -3.60 8.52
C ALA A 25 5.79 -3.43 8.79
N ALA A 26 5.14 -4.44 9.39
CA ALA A 26 3.73 -4.37 9.75
C ALA A 26 3.50 -3.27 10.81
N ALA A 27 4.33 -3.25 11.86
CA ALA A 27 4.28 -2.21 12.89
C ALA A 27 4.49 -0.81 12.30
N ARG A 28 5.47 -0.64 11.40
CA ARG A 28 5.75 0.63 10.72
C ARG A 28 4.57 1.12 9.87
N LEU A 29 3.83 0.19 9.27
CA LEU A 29 2.64 0.49 8.45
C LEU A 29 1.35 0.57 9.27
N HIS A 30 1.40 0.39 10.59
CA HIS A 30 0.22 0.24 11.45
C HIS A 30 -0.73 -0.89 11.00
N LEU A 31 -0.15 -1.98 10.49
CA LEU A 31 -0.84 -3.19 10.04
C LEU A 31 -0.55 -4.37 10.97
N THR A 32 -1.40 -5.39 10.92
CA THR A 32 -1.06 -6.71 11.47
C THR A 32 -0.21 -7.49 10.46
N CYS A 33 0.59 -8.46 10.93
CA CYS A 33 1.42 -9.30 10.06
C CYS A 33 0.63 -10.03 8.96
N PRO A 34 -0.56 -10.63 9.23
CA PRO A 34 -1.39 -11.23 8.19
C PRO A 34 -1.86 -10.21 7.15
N ARG A 35 -2.15 -8.97 7.58
CA ARG A 35 -2.59 -7.91 6.68
C ARG A 35 -1.46 -7.43 5.77
N LEU A 36 -0.24 -7.33 6.31
CA LEU A 36 0.94 -7.07 5.49
C LEU A 36 1.19 -8.21 4.49
N ASP A 37 0.99 -9.46 4.88
CA ASP A 37 1.16 -10.61 4.00
C ASP A 37 0.20 -10.56 2.79
N ASP A 38 -1.08 -10.25 3.05
CA ASP A 38 -2.09 -10.06 1.99
C ASP A 38 -1.71 -8.92 1.04
N LEU A 39 -1.16 -7.82 1.56
CA LEU A 39 -0.65 -6.70 0.76
C LEU A 39 0.52 -7.15 -0.14
N MET A 40 1.48 -7.88 0.43
CA MET A 40 2.68 -8.34 -0.29
C MET A 40 2.36 -9.41 -1.35
N ARG A 41 1.27 -10.16 -1.18
CA ARG A 41 0.72 -11.13 -2.15
C ARG A 41 -0.24 -10.51 -3.18
N GLY A 42 -0.56 -9.22 -3.04
CA GLY A 42 -1.41 -8.50 -4.01
C GLY A 42 -2.92 -8.73 -3.83
N LYS A 43 -3.38 -9.20 -2.66
CA LYS A 43 -4.81 -9.44 -2.37
C LYS A 43 -5.59 -8.16 -2.04
N LEU A 44 -5.61 -7.22 -2.98
CA LEU A 44 -6.03 -5.85 -2.72
C LEU A 44 -7.51 -5.59 -2.85
N ASP A 45 -8.26 -6.53 -3.40
CA ASP A 45 -9.72 -6.46 -3.42
C ASP A 45 -10.28 -6.56 -1.99
N THR A 46 -9.45 -7.02 -1.04
CA THR A 46 -9.75 -6.98 0.38
C THR A 46 -9.47 -5.62 1.04
N PHE A 47 -8.83 -4.67 0.34
CA PHE A 47 -8.49 -3.34 0.86
C PHE A 47 -9.37 -2.26 0.23
N SER A 48 -9.99 -1.43 1.06
CA SER A 48 -10.73 -0.25 0.61
C SER A 48 -9.79 0.74 -0.09
N LEU A 49 -10.35 1.73 -0.79
CA LEU A 49 -9.56 2.85 -1.32
C LEU A 49 -8.81 3.58 -0.20
N ASP A 50 -9.52 3.89 0.88
CA ASP A 50 -8.97 4.54 2.07
C ASP A 50 -7.79 3.76 2.67
N ALA A 51 -7.93 2.44 2.84
CA ALA A 51 -6.85 1.61 3.35
C ALA A 51 -5.60 1.67 2.47
N ARG A 52 -5.77 1.67 1.14
CA ARG A 52 -4.64 1.79 0.19
C ARG A 52 -3.95 3.15 0.31
N VAL A 53 -4.71 4.22 0.47
CA VAL A 53 -4.18 5.58 0.69
C VAL A 53 -3.41 5.64 2.00
N ASN A 54 -3.97 5.11 3.10
CA ASN A 54 -3.33 5.11 4.42
C ASN A 54 -2.02 4.31 4.42
N ILE A 55 -1.99 3.14 3.77
CA ILE A 55 -0.77 2.33 3.64
C ILE A 55 0.29 3.07 2.82
N ALA A 56 -0.11 3.71 1.72
CA ALA A 56 0.81 4.49 0.89
C ALA A 56 1.43 5.66 1.68
N THR A 57 0.62 6.38 2.45
CA THR A 57 1.08 7.46 3.33
C THR A 57 2.02 6.92 4.41
N ALA A 58 1.68 5.81 5.07
CA ALA A 58 2.54 5.18 6.07
C ALA A 58 3.86 4.65 5.48
N ALA A 59 3.85 4.25 4.21
CA ALA A 59 5.05 3.89 3.47
C ALA A 59 5.92 5.10 3.04
N GLY A 60 5.46 6.33 3.32
CA GLY A 60 6.16 7.57 3.01
C GLY A 60 5.98 8.03 1.56
N PHE A 61 4.81 7.78 0.97
CA PHE A 61 4.41 8.37 -0.30
C PHE A 61 3.55 9.60 -0.09
N VAL A 62 3.70 10.59 -0.97
CA VAL A 62 2.78 11.72 -1.09
C VAL A 62 1.84 11.42 -2.25
N LEU A 63 0.54 11.27 -1.96
CA LEU A 63 -0.47 11.04 -2.99
C LEU A 63 -1.11 12.36 -3.42
N ARG A 64 -1.32 12.53 -4.72
CA ARG A 64 -2.20 13.55 -5.30
C ARG A 64 -3.35 12.85 -6.00
N ILE A 65 -4.57 13.09 -5.53
CA ILE A 65 -5.80 12.53 -6.10
C ILE A 65 -6.51 13.67 -6.81
N HIS A 66 -6.82 13.48 -8.10
CA HIS A 66 -7.64 14.40 -8.87
C HIS A 66 -8.91 13.67 -9.26
N PRO A 67 -10.09 14.14 -8.84
CA PRO A 67 -11.33 13.63 -9.40
C PRO A 67 -11.43 14.08 -10.85
N GLU A 68 -11.81 13.17 -11.74
CA GLU A 68 -12.23 13.49 -13.10
C GLU A 68 -13.76 13.49 -13.13
N ASP A 69 -14.36 14.45 -13.83
CA ASP A 69 -15.80 14.47 -14.01
C ASP A 69 -16.23 13.25 -14.82
N ALA A 70 -17.26 12.56 -14.34
CA ALA A 70 -17.91 11.52 -15.10
C ALA A 70 -18.72 12.20 -16.22
N ALA A 71 -18.25 12.07 -17.47
CA ALA A 71 -18.96 12.52 -18.67
C ALA A 71 -20.31 11.80 -18.84
#